data_AF-A0A3P8JSL7-F1
#
_entry.id   AF-A0A3P8JSL7-F1
#
_cell.length_a   1.000
_cell.length_b   1.000
_cell.length_c   1.000
_cell.angle_alpha   90.00
_cell.angle_beta   90.00
_cell.angle_gamma   90.00
#
_symmetry.space_group_name_H-M   'P 1'
#
loop_
_entity.id
_entity.type
_entity.pdbx_description
1 polymer ?
#
loop_
_entity_poly.entity_id
_entity_poly.type
_entity_poly.pdbx_seq_one_letter_code
_entity_poly.pdbx_strand_id
1 'polypeptide(L)' 'MTLQPGDMIATGTPKGLSDVVPGDEVIVEVEGVGRLVNHIISQQAYEEKLS' A
#
# COMPACT_ATOMS: atom_id res chain seq x y z
N MET A 1 17.81 19.86 -8.21
CA MET A 1 16.38 19.52 -8.25
C MET A 1 15.69 20.16 -7.06
N THR A 2 14.44 20.58 -7.18
CA THR A 2 13.71 21.33 -6.14
C THR A 2 12.35 20.68 -5.89
N LEU A 3 12.04 20.36 -4.64
CA LEU A 3 10.75 19.80 -4.20
C LEU A 3 9.73 20.91 -3.95
N GLN A 4 8.46 20.58 -4.10
CA GLN A 4 7.30 21.45 -3.91
C GLN A 4 6.43 20.97 -2.74
N PRO A 5 5.58 21.85 -2.17
CA PRO A 5 4.60 21.44 -1.16
C PRO A 5 3.69 20.32 -1.68
N GLY A 6 3.58 19.23 -0.90
CA GLY A 6 2.82 18.04 -1.28
C GLY A 6 3.67 16.91 -1.88
N ASP A 7 4.92 17.18 -2.26
CA ASP A 7 5.81 16.12 -2.74
C ASP A 7 6.11 15.12 -1.61
N MET A 8 6.02 13.84 -1.94
CA MET A 8 6.27 12.73 -1.01
C MET A 8 7.46 11.89 -1.48
N ILE A 9 8.33 11.52 -0.54
CA ILE A 9 9.45 10.61 -0.78
C ILE A 9 9.20 9.32 0.01
N ALA A 10 9.05 8.19 -0.69
CA ALA A 10 9.06 6.88 -0.06
C ALA A 10 10.51 6.49 0.25
N THR A 11 10.85 6.37 1.53
CA THR A 11 12.24 6.20 2.01
C THR A 11 12.83 4.81 1.80
N GLY A 12 12.06 3.90 1.20
CA GLY A 12 12.42 2.50 1.00
C GLY A 12 11.81 1.56 2.04
N THR A 13 12.00 0.26 1.81
CA THR A 13 11.45 -0.83 2.62
C THR A 13 12.58 -1.72 3.11
N PRO A 14 12.54 -2.22 4.37
CA PRO A 14 13.51 -3.21 4.84
C PRO A 14 13.40 -4.54 4.07
N LYS A 15 14.34 -5.45 4.33
CA LYS A 15 14.27 -6.83 3.81
C LYS A 15 13.10 -7.60 4.45
N GLY A 16 12.64 -8.65 3.78
CA GLY A 16 11.52 -9.49 4.25
C GLY A 16 10.27 -9.39 3.37
N LEU A 17 10.45 -9.17 2.07
CA LEU A 17 9.35 -9.13 1.11
C LEU A 17 8.75 -10.54 0.93
N SER A 18 7.43 -10.59 0.77
CA SER A 18 6.67 -11.80 0.45
C SER A 18 5.57 -11.44 -0.54
N ASP A 19 5.16 -12.42 -1.35
CA ASP A 19 4.07 -12.23 -2.30
C ASP A 19 2.73 -12.12 -1.57
N VAL A 20 1.80 -11.36 -2.13
CA VAL A 20 0.43 -11.19 -1.65
C VAL A 20 -0.56 -11.67 -2.70
N VAL A 21 -1.71 -12.19 -2.26
CA VAL A 21 -2.75 -12.73 -3.11
C VAL A 21 -4.13 -12.12 -2.79
N PRO A 22 -5.10 -12.17 -3.72
CA PRO A 22 -6.46 -11.72 -3.44
C PRO A 22 -7.06 -12.42 -2.21
N GLY A 23 -7.66 -11.63 -1.33
CA GLY A 23 -8.17 -12.06 -0.04
C GLY A 23 -7.27 -11.67 1.15
N ASP A 24 -6.01 -11.32 0.90
CA ASP A 24 -5.09 -10.92 1.95
C ASP A 24 -5.42 -9.54 2.54
N GLU A 25 -5.20 -9.40 3.86
CA GLU A 25 -5.13 -8.11 4.54
C GLU A 25 -3.66 -7.76 4.79
N VAL A 26 -3.20 -6.68 4.17
CA VAL A 26 -1.84 -6.16 4.31
C VAL A 26 -1.88 -4.95 5.23
N ILE A 27 -1.15 -5.06 6.35
CA ILE A 27 -1.03 -4.00 7.35
C ILE A 27 0.39 -3.45 7.31
N VAL A 28 0.51 -2.13 7.19
CA VAL A 28 1.78 -1.39 7.32
C VAL A 28 1.68 -0.45 8.51
N GLU A 29 2.70 -0.43 9.35
CA GLU A 29 2.73 0.41 10.54
C GLU A 29 4.10 1.06 10.72
N VAL A 30 4.08 2.34 11.09
CA VAL A 30 5.26 3.12 11.47
C VAL A 30 4.97 3.75 12.83
N GLU A 31 5.80 3.41 13.82
CA GLU A 31 5.65 3.89 15.20
C GLU A 31 5.57 5.42 15.26
N GLY A 32 4.56 5.92 15.97
CA GLY A 32 4.35 7.37 16.13
C GLY A 32 3.81 8.10 14.89
N VAL A 33 3.68 7.43 13.74
CA VAL A 33 3.12 8.00 12.50
C VAL A 33 1.71 7.46 12.24
N GLY A 34 1.55 6.12 12.25
CA GLY A 34 0.25 5.50 12.07
C GLY A 34 0.29 4.11 11.45
N ARG A 35 -0.91 3.57 11.24
CA ARG A 35 -1.17 2.24 10.67
C ARG A 35 -2.08 2.36 9.45
N LEU A 36 -1.68 1.74 8.35
CA LEU A 36 -2.44 1.61 7.11
C LEU A 36 -2.83 0.15 6.90
N VAL A 37 -4.12 -0.10 6.67
CA VAL A 37 -4.65 -1.43 6.36
C VAL A 37 -5.17 -1.43 4.92
N ASN A 38 -4.72 -2.39 4.12
CA ASN A 38 -5.12 -2.55 2.73
C ASN A 38 -5.59 -3.97 2.47
N HIS A 39 -6.70 -4.14 1.75
CA HIS A 39 -7.25 -5.45 1.41
C HIS A 39 -6.98 -5.74 -0.06
N ILE A 40 -6.31 -6.85 -0.34
CA ILE A 40 -5.97 -7.24 -1.71
C ILE A 40 -7.18 -7.89 -2.36
N ILE A 41 -7.54 -7.41 -3.56
CA ILE A 41 -8.59 -7.97 -4.39
C ILE A 41 -8.04 -8.27 -5.78
N SER A 42 -8.69 -9.18 -6.51
CA SER A 42 -8.33 -9.42 -7.92
C SER A 42 -8.74 -8.22 -8.77
N GLN A 43 -8.05 -8.03 -9.89
CA GLN A 43 -8.40 -7.00 -10.87
C GLN A 43 -9.84 -7.15 -11.36
N GLN A 44 -10.26 -8.38 -11.68
CA GLN A 44 -11.63 -8.66 -12.09
C GLN A 44 -12.66 -8.20 -11.04
N ALA A 45 -12.44 -8.53 -9.76
CA ALA A 45 -13.35 -8.13 -8.69
C ALA A 45 -13.40 -6.61 -8.47
N TYR A 46 -12.34 -5.88 -8.82
CA TYR A 46 -12.35 -4.41 -8.82
C TYR A 46 -13.18 -3.85 -9.98
N GLU A 47 -13.00 -4.39 -11.19
CA GLU A 47 -13.72 -3.97 -12.39
C GLU A 47 -15.23 -4.23 -12.29
N GLU A 48 -15.63 -5.40 -11.76
CA GLU A 48 -17.05 -5.74 -11.50
C GLU A 48 -17.73 -4.79 -10.50
N LYS A 49 -16.98 -4.15 -9.60
CA LYS A 49 -17.53 -3.13 -8.67
C LYS A 49 -17.76 -1.78 -9.33
N LEU A 50 -17.11 -1.52 -10.47
CA LEU A 50 -17.21 -0.24 -11.19
C LEU A 50 -18.33 -0.24 -12.23
N SER A 51 -18.83 -1.42 -12.63
CA SER A 51 -20.01 -1.59 -13.48
C SER A 51 -21.30 -1.53 -12.69
#